data_AF-A0A968VW10-F1
#
_entry.id   AF-A0A968VW10-F1
#
_cell.length_a   1.000
_cell.length_b   1.000
_cell.length_c   1.000
_cell.angle_alpha   90.00
_cell.angle_beta   90.00
_cell.angle_gamma   90.00
#
_symmetry.space_group_name_H-M   'P 1'
#
loop_
_entity.id
_entity.type
_entity.pdbx_description
1 polymer ?
#
loop_
_entity_poly.entity_id
_entity_poly.type
_entity_poly.pdbx_seq_one_letter_code
_entity_poly.pdbx_strand_id
1 'polypeptide(L)'
;MELSGVEKIKDQSNYLRGTIKESLADELTGAIRDDDTQLIKFHGSYMQWDRDIETERKKQKLEPLFSFMIRVRVPGGVATPLQWLQMDRLSDKYGNGTIKLSTRQAFQLHGILKRNLKTTIKGMNSALLDSIAACGDVNRNVMCSANPYKSALHAEVYGLSKNISEHLLPNTTAYHEIWLDKEKVAGTSDSEPIYGKHYLPRKFKIAVAVPPDNDVDVFANDIGLIAIEEKGKLVGFNLCVGGGMGMTFGMENTYPRLASEIGYVAKDRIVKAVEEIVKIQRDNGNREDRKNARLKYTIDRLGLDWFKKELESRCAFALEPSKEYEFSTNGDTFGWMQGTNQKWFLTLFVEGGRVRDTPTFKLKSALREIAKYHDGDFRLTGNQNLVIGNVGELNKGKIESILKENKVYSTQQATALRKHAIACASLPLCGLAFAEAERYLPTLVDKIDRLLIDNKLQDEPIHVRMTGCPNGCGRPFLGEIGFVGRAPGKYNMYLGAGFIGNRLNVCTKK
;
A
#
# COMPACT_ATOMS: atom_id res chain seq x y z
N MET A 1 21.16 -26.06 -7.29
CA MET A 1 20.83 -24.90 -6.43
C MET A 1 19.48 -25.15 -5.78
N GLU A 2 19.34 -24.86 -4.49
CA GLU A 2 18.14 -25.17 -3.72
C GLU A 2 17.18 -23.96 -3.68
N LEU A 3 15.96 -24.14 -4.20
CA LEU A 3 14.91 -23.10 -4.18
C LEU A 3 14.41 -22.83 -2.75
N SER A 4 13.98 -21.60 -2.49
CA SER A 4 13.40 -21.25 -1.18
C SER A 4 12.15 -22.08 -0.87
N GLY A 5 11.86 -22.29 0.42
CA GLY A 5 10.67 -23.05 0.85
C GLY A 5 9.35 -22.51 0.29
N VAL A 6 9.23 -21.20 0.06
CA VAL A 6 8.02 -20.60 -0.53
C VAL A 6 7.85 -20.98 -2.00
N GLU A 7 8.92 -21.21 -2.75
CA GLU A 7 8.80 -21.72 -4.13
C GLU A 7 8.25 -23.15 -4.14
N LYS A 8 8.71 -24.00 -3.22
CA LYS A 8 8.19 -25.38 -3.05
C LYS A 8 6.69 -25.36 -2.73
N ILE A 9 6.27 -24.49 -1.79
CA ILE A 9 4.85 -24.29 -1.44
C ILE A 9 4.03 -23.84 -2.66
N LYS A 10 4.50 -22.85 -3.43
CA LYS A 10 3.81 -22.40 -4.65
C LYS A 10 3.68 -23.51 -5.67
N ASP A 11 4.76 -24.26 -5.91
CA ASP A 11 4.77 -25.36 -6.88
C ASP A 11 3.72 -26.44 -6.56
N GLN A 12 3.58 -26.79 -5.28
CA GLN A 12 2.68 -27.83 -4.79
C GLN A 12 1.23 -27.34 -4.58
N SER A 13 0.99 -26.04 -4.65
CA SER A 13 -0.29 -25.43 -4.28
C SER A 13 -1.42 -25.57 -5.31
N ASN A 14 -1.16 -26.10 -6.51
CA ASN A 14 -2.12 -26.10 -7.62
C ASN A 14 -2.72 -24.69 -7.87
N TYR A 15 -1.84 -23.75 -8.23
CA TYR A 15 -2.18 -22.33 -8.41
C TYR A 15 -2.82 -21.72 -7.16
N LEU A 16 -2.12 -21.82 -6.04
CA LEU A 16 -2.42 -21.17 -4.77
C LEU A 16 -3.60 -21.73 -3.97
N ARG A 17 -4.22 -22.83 -4.41
CA ARG A 17 -5.27 -23.50 -3.62
C ARG A 17 -4.73 -24.08 -2.32
N GLY A 18 -3.63 -24.82 -2.41
CA GLY A 18 -3.01 -25.54 -1.30
C GLY A 18 -4.04 -26.35 -0.53
N THR A 19 -4.01 -26.19 0.80
CA THR A 19 -4.98 -26.80 1.71
C THR A 19 -5.85 -25.76 2.43
N ILE A 20 -6.03 -24.58 1.81
CA ILE A 20 -6.71 -23.45 2.45
C ILE A 20 -8.14 -23.82 2.85
N LYS A 21 -8.88 -24.57 2.01
CA LYS A 21 -10.27 -24.97 2.32
C LYS A 21 -10.31 -25.86 3.56
N GLU A 22 -9.40 -26.81 3.66
CA GLU A 22 -9.24 -27.73 4.78
C GLU A 22 -8.85 -26.97 6.05
N SER A 23 -7.89 -26.05 5.96
CA SER A 23 -7.48 -25.18 7.07
C SER A 23 -8.61 -24.30 7.60
N LEU A 24 -9.49 -23.83 6.71
CA LEU A 24 -10.67 -23.02 7.09
C LEU A 24 -11.78 -23.87 7.72
N ALA A 25 -11.90 -25.14 7.33
CA ALA A 25 -12.88 -26.07 7.87
C ALA A 25 -12.46 -26.69 9.21
N ASP A 26 -11.16 -26.72 9.52
CA ASP A 26 -10.65 -27.19 10.81
C ASP A 26 -11.07 -26.26 11.96
N GLU A 27 -11.92 -26.73 12.88
CA GLU A 27 -12.40 -25.92 14.01
C GLU A 27 -11.53 -26.07 15.28
N LEU A 28 -10.51 -26.92 15.28
CA LEU A 28 -9.71 -27.23 16.47
C LEU A 28 -8.76 -26.10 16.88
N THR A 29 -8.42 -25.20 15.96
CA THR A 29 -7.50 -24.07 16.20
C THR A 29 -7.97 -22.82 15.49
N GLY A 30 -7.66 -21.64 16.05
CA GLY A 30 -7.80 -20.36 15.36
C GLY A 30 -6.82 -20.14 14.20
N ALA A 31 -5.78 -20.98 14.08
CA ALA A 31 -4.75 -20.90 13.04
C ALA A 31 -5.13 -21.60 11.74
N ILE A 32 -4.25 -21.47 10.74
CA ILE A 32 -4.21 -22.28 9.51
C ILE A 32 -2.85 -22.98 9.42
N ARG A 33 -2.76 -24.02 8.58
CA ARG A 33 -1.50 -24.76 8.36
C ARG A 33 -0.39 -23.85 7.87
N ASP A 34 0.86 -24.21 8.18
CA ASP A 34 2.04 -23.38 7.91
C ASP A 34 2.17 -22.96 6.44
N ASP A 35 1.97 -23.88 5.50
CA ASP A 35 2.02 -23.59 4.06
C ASP A 35 0.90 -22.63 3.64
N ASP A 36 -0.30 -22.81 4.21
CA ASP A 36 -1.44 -21.94 3.96
C ASP A 36 -1.20 -20.52 4.51
N THR A 37 -0.36 -20.36 5.54
CA THR A 37 0.06 -19.01 5.99
C THR A 37 0.80 -18.25 4.89
N GLN A 38 1.46 -18.94 3.94
CA GLN A 38 2.09 -18.32 2.78
C GLN A 38 1.10 -18.12 1.64
N LEU A 39 0.27 -19.12 1.35
CA LEU A 39 -0.69 -19.10 0.23
C LEU A 39 -1.83 -18.10 0.45
N ILE A 40 -2.33 -17.95 1.68
CA ILE A 40 -3.42 -17.01 1.99
C ILE A 40 -3.02 -15.55 1.73
N LYS A 41 -1.71 -15.24 1.71
CA LYS A 41 -1.20 -13.93 1.33
C LYS A 41 -1.53 -13.59 -0.12
N PHE A 42 -1.57 -14.54 -1.04
CA PHE A 42 -1.96 -14.25 -2.42
C PHE A 42 -3.46 -13.93 -2.55
N HIS A 43 -4.25 -14.36 -1.57
CA HIS A 43 -5.66 -14.04 -1.43
C HIS A 43 -5.90 -12.76 -0.60
N GLY A 44 -4.83 -12.02 -0.31
CA GLY A 44 -4.89 -10.73 0.36
C GLY A 44 -5.03 -10.78 1.87
N SER A 45 -4.85 -11.93 2.50
CA SER A 45 -4.97 -12.07 3.95
C SER A 45 -3.64 -12.41 4.64
N TYR A 46 -3.51 -12.06 5.90
CA TYR A 46 -2.43 -12.48 6.79
C TYR A 46 -3.01 -13.03 8.07
N MET A 47 -2.59 -14.23 8.47
CA MET A 47 -2.74 -14.67 9.85
C MET A 47 -1.89 -13.80 10.76
N GLN A 48 -2.47 -13.36 11.86
CA GLN A 48 -1.90 -12.52 12.90
C GLN A 48 -2.26 -13.09 14.27
N TRP A 49 -1.61 -12.61 15.31
CA TRP A 49 -2.02 -12.85 16.68
C TRP A 49 -1.81 -11.58 17.50
N ASP A 50 -2.58 -11.44 18.56
CA ASP A 50 -2.40 -10.32 19.48
C ASP A 50 -1.21 -10.55 20.41
N ARG A 51 -0.16 -9.75 20.19
CA ARG A 51 1.09 -9.82 20.96
C ARG A 51 1.02 -9.12 22.31
N ASP A 52 0.02 -8.27 22.56
CA ASP A 52 -0.12 -7.62 23.87
C ASP A 52 -0.56 -8.63 24.95
N ILE A 53 -1.41 -9.60 24.58
CA ILE A 53 -1.93 -10.65 25.50
C ILE A 53 -1.22 -12.00 25.35
N GLU A 54 -0.22 -12.11 24.46
CA GLU A 54 0.45 -13.38 24.15
C GLU A 54 1.06 -14.06 25.40
N THR A 55 1.71 -13.27 26.26
CA THR A 55 2.32 -13.77 27.51
C THR A 55 1.27 -14.32 28.48
N GLU A 56 0.12 -13.65 28.60
CA GLU A 56 -0.97 -14.08 29.46
C GLU A 56 -1.56 -15.41 28.98
N ARG A 57 -1.84 -15.51 27.67
CA ARG A 57 -2.39 -16.72 27.05
C ARG A 57 -1.44 -17.92 27.20
N LYS A 58 -0.13 -17.72 27.02
CA LYS A 58 0.88 -18.76 27.25
C LYS A 58 0.85 -19.29 28.69
N LYS A 59 0.70 -18.41 29.70
CA LYS A 59 0.56 -18.83 31.10
C LYS A 59 -0.70 -19.68 31.33
N GLN A 60 -1.77 -19.39 30.60
CA GLN A 60 -3.03 -20.15 30.62
C GLN A 60 -2.99 -21.42 29.75
N LYS A 61 -1.84 -21.73 29.11
CA LYS A 61 -1.69 -22.83 28.13
C LYS A 61 -2.67 -22.75 26.95
N LEU A 62 -3.10 -21.54 26.61
CA LEU A 62 -3.93 -21.27 25.43
C LEU A 62 -3.04 -21.01 24.21
N GLU A 63 -3.54 -21.39 23.03
CA GLU A 63 -2.94 -20.95 21.77
C GLU A 63 -2.95 -19.41 21.66
N PRO A 64 -2.09 -18.80 20.84
CA PRO A 64 -2.19 -17.37 20.53
C PRO A 64 -3.61 -16.99 20.10
N LEU A 65 -4.05 -15.77 20.41
CA LEU A 65 -5.34 -15.29 19.92
C LEU A 65 -5.21 -14.95 18.43
N PHE A 66 -5.40 -15.97 17.60
CA PHE A 66 -5.28 -15.83 16.16
C PHE A 66 -6.42 -14.99 15.58
N SER A 67 -6.06 -14.13 14.64
CA SER A 67 -6.97 -13.38 13.80
C SER A 67 -6.34 -13.16 12.44
N PHE A 68 -7.09 -12.57 11.53
CA PHE A 68 -6.67 -12.32 10.17
C PHE A 68 -6.82 -10.85 9.84
N MET A 69 -5.83 -10.32 9.13
CA MET A 69 -5.96 -9.05 8.43
C MET A 69 -6.23 -9.30 6.96
N ILE A 70 -7.28 -8.68 6.43
CA ILE A 70 -7.52 -8.63 4.98
C ILE A 70 -7.09 -7.25 4.47
N ARG A 71 -6.29 -7.24 3.41
CA ARG A 71 -6.00 -6.05 2.61
C ARG A 71 -6.85 -6.07 1.36
N VAL A 72 -7.52 -4.96 1.08
CA VAL A 72 -8.39 -4.80 -0.09
C VAL A 72 -7.59 -4.15 -1.22
N ARG A 73 -7.77 -4.63 -2.45
CA ARG A 73 -7.19 -4.03 -3.66
C ARG A 73 -8.08 -2.87 -4.11
N VAL A 74 -7.51 -1.69 -4.26
CA VAL A 74 -8.20 -0.43 -4.61
C VAL A 74 -7.28 0.37 -5.52
N PRO A 75 -7.25 0.08 -6.83
CA PRO A 75 -6.33 0.74 -7.77
C PRO A 75 -6.48 2.26 -7.67
N GLY A 76 -5.36 2.99 -7.53
CA GLY A 76 -5.35 4.44 -7.34
C GLY A 76 -6.03 4.96 -6.05
N GLY A 77 -6.46 4.07 -5.15
CA GLY A 77 -7.11 4.43 -3.90
C GLY A 77 -8.55 4.91 -4.00
N VAL A 78 -9.19 4.84 -5.17
CA VAL A 78 -10.54 5.38 -5.37
C VAL A 78 -11.58 4.33 -4.98
N ALA A 79 -12.48 4.71 -4.06
CA ALA A 79 -13.58 3.89 -3.60
C ALA A 79 -14.89 4.68 -3.65
N THR A 80 -15.98 4.02 -4.01
CA THR A 80 -17.32 4.63 -3.97
C THR A 80 -17.84 4.77 -2.54
N PRO A 81 -18.82 5.65 -2.29
CA PRO A 81 -19.49 5.73 -0.99
C PRO A 81 -20.13 4.40 -0.55
N LEU A 82 -20.71 3.62 -1.49
CA LEU A 82 -21.23 2.28 -1.20
C LEU A 82 -20.13 1.29 -0.77
N GLN A 83 -18.98 1.35 -1.44
CA GLN A 83 -17.82 0.55 -1.06
C GLN A 83 -17.29 0.93 0.32
N TRP A 84 -17.26 2.23 0.63
CA TRP A 84 -16.89 2.72 1.96
C TRP A 84 -17.82 2.18 3.04
N LEU A 85 -19.15 2.32 2.86
CA LEU A 85 -20.16 1.80 3.79
C LEU A 85 -20.03 0.28 3.99
N GLN A 86 -19.68 -0.46 2.93
CA GLN A 86 -19.45 -1.89 3.06
C GLN A 86 -18.19 -2.20 3.89
N MET A 87 -17.07 -1.49 3.67
CA MET A 87 -15.85 -1.69 4.48
C MET A 87 -16.09 -1.31 5.94
N ASP A 88 -16.81 -0.22 6.17
CA ASP A 88 -17.24 0.23 7.49
C ASP A 88 -18.05 -0.85 8.22
N ARG A 89 -19.10 -1.38 7.59
CA ARG A 89 -19.93 -2.46 8.14
C ARG A 89 -19.14 -3.74 8.42
N LEU A 90 -18.29 -4.17 7.49
CA LEU A 90 -17.48 -5.39 7.66
C LEU A 90 -16.46 -5.23 8.79
N SER A 91 -15.88 -4.04 8.94
CA SER A 91 -14.94 -3.75 10.02
C SER A 91 -15.58 -3.87 11.40
N ASP A 92 -16.84 -3.45 11.57
CA ASP A 92 -17.59 -3.60 12.83
C ASP A 92 -18.07 -5.02 13.05
N LYS A 93 -18.63 -5.65 12.01
CA LYS A 93 -19.29 -6.94 12.17
C LYS A 93 -18.31 -8.09 12.37
N TYR A 94 -17.17 -8.05 11.68
CA TYR A 94 -16.23 -9.18 11.64
C TYR A 94 -14.81 -8.81 12.03
N GLY A 95 -14.44 -7.53 11.99
CA GLY A 95 -13.11 -7.05 12.38
C GLY A 95 -13.08 -6.47 13.79
N ASN A 96 -12.11 -5.60 14.04
CA ASN A 96 -11.92 -4.92 15.32
C ASN A 96 -12.57 -3.53 15.41
N GLY A 97 -13.57 -3.25 14.56
CA GLY A 97 -14.27 -1.96 14.52
C GLY A 97 -13.50 -0.81 13.88
N THR A 98 -12.30 -1.04 13.34
CA THR A 98 -11.47 0.02 12.71
C THR A 98 -11.13 -0.29 11.27
N ILE A 99 -10.87 0.77 10.49
CA ILE A 99 -10.30 0.69 9.14
C ILE A 99 -8.90 1.32 9.17
N LYS A 100 -7.92 0.63 8.59
CA LYS A 100 -6.57 1.17 8.40
C LYS A 100 -6.35 1.56 6.94
N LEU A 101 -6.14 2.84 6.69
CA LEU A 101 -5.65 3.39 5.43
C LEU A 101 -4.14 3.14 5.34
N SER A 102 -3.69 2.53 4.26
CA SER A 102 -2.30 2.11 4.13
C SER A 102 -1.46 3.04 3.26
N THR A 103 -0.14 2.93 3.40
CA THR A 103 0.88 3.59 2.55
C THR A 103 0.85 3.17 1.08
N ARG A 104 -0.18 2.41 0.68
CA ARG A 104 -0.41 1.94 -0.68
C ARG A 104 -1.84 2.14 -1.16
N GLN A 105 -2.54 3.13 -0.62
CA GLN A 105 -3.89 3.49 -1.05
C GLN A 105 -4.89 2.33 -0.98
N ALA A 106 -4.79 1.53 0.08
CA ALA A 106 -5.61 0.34 0.28
C ALA A 106 -6.14 0.27 1.70
N PHE A 107 -7.32 -0.32 1.87
CA PHE A 107 -7.90 -0.65 3.17
C PHE A 107 -7.21 -1.86 3.79
N GLN A 108 -7.10 -1.88 5.12
CA GLN A 108 -6.82 -3.07 5.91
C GLN A 108 -7.87 -3.20 7.00
N LEU A 109 -8.51 -4.37 7.05
CA LEU A 109 -9.41 -4.77 8.14
C LEU A 109 -8.68 -5.78 9.01
N HIS A 110 -8.58 -5.51 10.31
CA HIS A 110 -7.87 -6.34 11.27
C HIS A 110 -8.85 -7.06 12.22
N GLY A 111 -8.38 -8.12 12.88
CA GLY A 111 -9.14 -8.80 13.93
C GLY A 111 -10.19 -9.80 13.42
N ILE A 112 -10.13 -10.18 12.14
CA ILE A 112 -11.11 -11.09 11.56
C ILE A 112 -10.82 -12.52 12.01
N LEU A 113 -11.76 -13.15 12.70
CA LEU A 113 -11.59 -14.55 13.13
C LEU A 113 -11.67 -15.52 11.94
N LYS A 114 -10.97 -16.66 12.02
CA LYS A 114 -10.90 -17.66 10.93
C LYS A 114 -12.26 -18.00 10.33
N ARG A 115 -13.23 -18.34 11.19
CA ARG A 115 -14.62 -18.67 10.84
C ARG A 115 -15.37 -17.57 10.06
N ASN A 116 -14.94 -16.31 10.20
CA ASN A 116 -15.56 -15.16 9.54
C ASN A 116 -14.83 -14.75 8.25
N LEU A 117 -13.67 -15.34 7.94
CA LEU A 117 -12.80 -14.86 6.87
C LEU A 117 -13.49 -14.94 5.50
N LYS A 118 -14.07 -16.10 5.17
CA LYS A 118 -14.79 -16.32 3.91
C LYS A 118 -15.99 -15.39 3.77
N THR A 119 -16.80 -15.26 4.82
CA THR A 119 -17.97 -14.37 4.85
C THR A 119 -17.58 -12.91 4.67
N THR A 120 -16.46 -12.49 5.26
CA THR A 120 -15.96 -11.12 5.10
C THR A 120 -15.53 -10.85 3.66
N ILE A 121 -14.78 -11.77 3.03
CA ILE A 121 -14.34 -11.63 1.63
C ILE A 121 -15.54 -11.60 0.67
N LYS A 122 -16.54 -12.46 0.87
CA LYS A 122 -17.80 -12.39 0.10
C LYS A 122 -18.51 -11.04 0.26
N GLY A 123 -18.51 -10.50 1.48
CA GLY A 123 -19.03 -9.16 1.74
C GLY A 123 -18.27 -8.09 0.94
N MET A 124 -16.95 -8.17 0.82
CA MET A 124 -16.21 -7.22 -0.02
C MET A 124 -16.64 -7.35 -1.49
N ASN A 125 -16.76 -8.59 -1.98
CA ASN A 125 -17.13 -8.88 -3.36
C ASN A 125 -18.54 -8.37 -3.72
N SER A 126 -19.48 -8.39 -2.77
CA SER A 126 -20.83 -7.84 -3.00
C SER A 126 -20.86 -6.33 -3.26
N ALA A 127 -19.76 -5.61 -2.96
CA ALA A 127 -19.56 -4.20 -3.28
C ALA A 127 -18.54 -3.99 -4.42
N LEU A 128 -18.25 -5.05 -5.20
CA LEU A 128 -17.27 -5.05 -6.29
C LEU A 128 -15.84 -4.71 -5.83
N LEU A 129 -15.50 -5.07 -4.59
CA LEU A 129 -14.15 -5.03 -4.05
C LEU A 129 -13.60 -6.45 -3.89
N ASP A 130 -12.28 -6.59 -4.00
CA ASP A 130 -11.59 -7.86 -3.83
C ASP A 130 -10.29 -7.70 -3.03
N SER A 131 -9.77 -8.82 -2.54
CA SER A 131 -8.46 -8.90 -1.89
C SER A 131 -7.44 -9.70 -2.71
N ILE A 132 -7.81 -10.15 -3.92
CA ILE A 132 -6.91 -10.94 -4.77
C ILE A 132 -5.65 -10.13 -5.07
N ALA A 133 -4.49 -10.78 -4.95
CA ALA A 133 -3.18 -10.18 -5.17
C ALA A 133 -2.85 -8.94 -4.29
N ALA A 134 -3.65 -8.62 -3.25
CA ALA A 134 -3.33 -7.51 -2.36
C ALA A 134 -2.04 -7.77 -1.54
N CYS A 135 -1.67 -9.05 -1.36
CA CYS A 135 -0.46 -9.51 -0.68
C CYS A 135 0.30 -10.57 -1.54
N GLY A 136 1.07 -11.52 -0.99
CA GLY A 136 1.71 -12.60 -1.80
C GLY A 136 2.97 -12.23 -2.63
N ASP A 137 3.44 -13.09 -3.53
CA ASP A 137 4.55 -12.80 -4.46
C ASP A 137 4.00 -12.50 -5.87
N VAL A 138 3.29 -11.38 -5.96
CA VAL A 138 2.49 -10.91 -7.10
C VAL A 138 2.46 -9.38 -7.10
N ASN A 139 1.97 -8.75 -8.18
CA ASN A 139 1.74 -7.30 -8.20
C ASN A 139 0.84 -6.86 -7.04
N ARG A 140 1.21 -5.75 -6.40
CA ARG A 140 0.43 -5.11 -5.33
C ARG A 140 -0.53 -4.09 -5.89
N ASN A 141 -1.30 -3.47 -5.00
CA ASN A 141 -2.10 -2.31 -5.33
C ASN A 141 -1.26 -1.28 -6.12
N VAL A 142 -1.72 -0.96 -7.33
CA VAL A 142 -1.12 0.05 -8.21
C VAL A 142 -1.55 1.41 -7.68
N MET A 143 -0.57 2.22 -7.28
CA MET A 143 -0.85 3.55 -6.77
C MET A 143 -0.96 4.57 -7.90
N CYS A 144 -1.76 5.62 -7.68
CA CYS A 144 -1.90 6.79 -8.53
C CYS A 144 -1.95 8.01 -7.62
N SER A 145 -1.37 9.14 -8.02
CA SER A 145 -1.49 10.39 -7.27
C SER A 145 -2.95 10.68 -6.89
N ALA A 146 -3.20 11.16 -5.68
CA ALA A 146 -4.53 11.33 -5.09
C ALA A 146 -5.08 12.76 -5.23
N ASN A 147 -4.57 13.54 -6.18
CA ASN A 147 -4.71 14.99 -6.30
C ASN A 147 -5.42 15.44 -7.61
N PRO A 148 -6.64 14.97 -7.90
CA PRO A 148 -7.36 15.29 -9.15
C PRO A 148 -7.60 16.78 -9.40
N TYR A 149 -7.56 17.59 -8.35
CA TYR A 149 -7.78 19.03 -8.42
C TYR A 149 -6.59 19.79 -9.03
N LYS A 150 -5.40 19.19 -9.10
CA LYS A 150 -4.19 19.86 -9.60
C LYS A 150 -3.93 19.66 -11.09
N SER A 151 -4.48 18.61 -11.71
CA SER A 151 -4.23 18.32 -13.12
C SER A 151 -5.42 17.65 -13.78
N ALA A 152 -5.77 18.14 -14.97
CA ALA A 152 -6.78 17.51 -15.82
C ALA A 152 -6.37 16.12 -16.30
N LEU A 153 -5.08 15.78 -16.25
CA LEU A 153 -4.56 14.46 -16.62
C LEU A 153 -4.99 13.36 -15.65
N HIS A 154 -5.35 13.72 -14.42
CA HIS A 154 -5.58 12.77 -13.33
C HIS A 154 -6.56 11.66 -13.71
N ALA A 155 -7.68 12.01 -14.38
CA ALA A 155 -8.69 11.03 -14.76
C ALA A 155 -8.14 9.97 -15.73
N GLU A 156 -7.35 10.38 -16.72
CA GLU A 156 -6.71 9.48 -17.68
C GLU A 156 -5.63 8.62 -17.00
N VAL A 157 -4.80 9.22 -16.15
CA VAL A 157 -3.75 8.53 -15.40
C VAL A 157 -4.34 7.52 -14.40
N TYR A 158 -5.44 7.85 -13.74
CA TYR A 158 -6.19 6.94 -12.88
C TYR A 158 -6.76 5.77 -13.69
N GLY A 159 -7.40 6.04 -14.83
CA GLY A 159 -7.91 5.01 -15.74
C GLY A 159 -6.82 4.04 -16.18
N LEU A 160 -5.65 4.56 -16.57
CA LEU A 160 -4.50 3.73 -16.89
C LEU A 160 -3.98 2.91 -15.70
N SER A 161 -3.92 3.51 -14.51
CA SER A 161 -3.50 2.81 -13.29
C SER A 161 -4.42 1.63 -12.96
N LYS A 162 -5.72 1.80 -13.20
CA LYS A 162 -6.73 0.73 -13.09
C LYS A 162 -6.47 -0.36 -14.14
N ASN A 163 -6.27 0.01 -15.40
CA ASN A 163 -5.97 -0.94 -16.47
C ASN A 163 -4.70 -1.76 -16.17
N ILE A 164 -3.62 -1.14 -15.67
CA ILE A 164 -2.40 -1.85 -15.25
C ILE A 164 -2.71 -2.83 -14.12
N SER A 165 -3.52 -2.42 -13.13
CA SER A 165 -3.90 -3.29 -12.01
C SER A 165 -4.71 -4.50 -12.47
N GLU A 166 -5.66 -4.30 -13.39
CA GLU A 166 -6.50 -5.35 -13.97
C GLU A 166 -5.72 -6.29 -14.88
N HIS A 167 -4.84 -5.75 -15.73
CA HIS A 167 -3.96 -6.52 -16.62
C HIS A 167 -3.04 -7.46 -15.86
N LEU A 168 -2.60 -7.06 -14.66
CA LEU A 168 -1.72 -7.84 -13.80
C LEU A 168 -2.46 -8.67 -12.74
N LEU A 169 -3.78 -8.87 -12.87
CA LEU A 169 -4.50 -9.80 -12.01
C LEU A 169 -4.11 -11.25 -12.30
N PRO A 170 -4.03 -12.12 -11.28
CA PRO A 170 -3.94 -13.56 -11.50
C PRO A 170 -5.13 -14.06 -12.34
N ASN A 171 -4.85 -14.91 -13.33
CA ASN A 171 -5.84 -15.49 -14.23
C ASN A 171 -6.28 -16.91 -13.83
N THR A 172 -6.25 -17.22 -12.54
CA THR A 172 -6.65 -18.52 -11.98
C THR A 172 -7.99 -18.46 -11.26
N THR A 173 -8.70 -19.60 -11.21
CA THR A 173 -10.01 -19.70 -10.55
C THR A 173 -9.91 -19.87 -9.02
N ALA A 174 -8.72 -20.10 -8.46
CA ALA A 174 -8.50 -20.42 -7.04
C ALA A 174 -9.18 -19.45 -6.06
N TYR A 175 -9.06 -18.13 -6.29
CA TYR A 175 -9.70 -17.12 -5.43
C TYR A 175 -11.23 -17.28 -5.43
N HIS A 176 -11.83 -17.47 -6.60
CA HIS A 176 -13.27 -17.61 -6.74
C HIS A 176 -13.79 -18.92 -6.15
N GLU A 177 -13.03 -20.01 -6.29
CA GLU A 177 -13.38 -21.33 -5.74
C GLU A 177 -13.32 -21.39 -4.20
N ILE A 178 -12.35 -20.71 -3.59
CA ILE A 178 -12.17 -20.73 -2.13
C ILE A 178 -13.18 -19.78 -1.46
N TRP A 179 -13.31 -18.57 -1.99
CA TRP A 179 -13.99 -17.49 -1.30
C TRP A 179 -15.42 -17.23 -1.78
N LEU A 180 -15.70 -17.47 -3.07
CA LEU A 180 -16.93 -17.03 -3.73
C LEU A 180 -17.84 -18.18 -4.18
N ASP A 181 -17.54 -19.41 -3.75
CA ASP A 181 -18.30 -20.65 -4.07
C ASP A 181 -18.51 -20.88 -5.58
N LYS A 182 -17.63 -20.37 -6.44
CA LYS A 182 -17.69 -20.70 -7.86
C LYS A 182 -17.11 -22.08 -8.07
N GLU A 183 -17.91 -22.98 -8.64
CA GLU A 183 -17.44 -24.29 -9.06
C GLU A 183 -16.63 -24.19 -10.35
N LYS A 184 -15.63 -25.06 -10.48
CA LYS A 184 -14.84 -25.15 -11.68
C LYS A 184 -15.63 -25.91 -12.75
N VAL A 185 -15.69 -25.38 -13.96
CA VAL A 185 -16.26 -26.10 -15.09
C VAL A 185 -15.32 -27.26 -15.45
N ALA A 186 -15.85 -28.49 -15.45
CA ALA A 186 -15.09 -29.70 -15.76
C ALA A 186 -14.36 -29.55 -17.12
N GLY A 187 -13.08 -29.94 -17.16
CA GLY A 187 -12.24 -29.86 -18.37
C GLY A 187 -11.47 -28.54 -18.57
N THR A 188 -11.71 -27.49 -17.76
CA THR A 188 -10.87 -26.29 -17.79
C THR A 188 -9.57 -26.49 -17.00
N SER A 189 -8.43 -26.07 -17.55
CA SER A 189 -7.15 -26.00 -16.83
C SER A 189 -6.81 -24.54 -16.56
N ASP A 190 -6.35 -24.25 -15.34
CA ASP A 190 -5.88 -22.91 -15.01
C ASP A 190 -4.56 -22.64 -15.74
N SER A 191 -4.40 -21.41 -16.22
CA SER A 191 -3.14 -20.91 -16.76
C SER A 191 -2.86 -19.51 -16.23
N GLU A 192 -1.59 -19.23 -15.92
CA GLU A 192 -1.13 -17.92 -15.49
C GLU A 192 -0.15 -17.37 -16.53
N PRO A 193 -0.62 -16.65 -17.57
CA PRO A 193 0.21 -16.29 -18.72
C PRO A 193 1.35 -15.32 -18.37
N ILE A 194 1.11 -14.40 -17.44
CA ILE A 194 2.11 -13.42 -16.99
C ILE A 194 2.98 -14.03 -15.89
N TYR A 195 2.35 -14.64 -14.88
CA TYR A 195 3.01 -15.06 -13.65
C TYR A 195 3.64 -16.45 -13.70
N GLY A 196 3.11 -17.35 -14.54
CA GLY A 196 3.45 -18.76 -14.55
C GLY A 196 3.09 -19.48 -13.25
N LYS A 197 3.41 -20.78 -13.19
CA LYS A 197 3.12 -21.65 -12.04
C LYS A 197 3.66 -21.11 -10.71
N HIS A 198 4.85 -20.51 -10.73
CA HIS A 198 5.54 -20.03 -9.52
C HIS A 198 5.31 -18.57 -9.19
N TYR A 199 4.46 -17.85 -9.93
CA TYR A 199 4.29 -16.41 -9.73
C TYR A 199 5.63 -15.65 -9.71
N LEU A 200 5.71 -14.47 -9.09
CA LEU A 200 6.95 -13.72 -8.98
C LEU A 200 7.84 -14.28 -7.85
N PRO A 201 9.16 -13.99 -7.86
CA PRO A 201 10.05 -14.34 -6.76
C PRO A 201 9.69 -13.60 -5.45
N ARG A 202 9.10 -12.41 -5.57
CA ARG A 202 8.69 -11.57 -4.45
C ARG A 202 7.59 -10.58 -4.86
N LYS A 203 7.05 -9.86 -3.87
CA LYS A 203 6.15 -8.73 -4.07
C LYS A 203 6.66 -7.75 -5.13
N PHE A 204 5.74 -7.27 -5.97
CA PHE A 204 6.01 -6.28 -7.01
C PHE A 204 5.10 -5.06 -6.81
N LYS A 205 5.63 -3.85 -6.94
CA LYS A 205 4.96 -2.60 -6.58
C LYS A 205 5.07 -1.60 -7.70
N ILE A 206 3.94 -1.01 -8.07
CA ILE A 206 3.84 0.02 -9.10
C ILE A 206 3.25 1.28 -8.49
N ALA A 207 3.76 2.44 -8.91
CA ALA A 207 3.20 3.74 -8.57
C ALA A 207 3.22 4.66 -9.80
N VAL A 208 2.17 5.46 -9.95
CA VAL A 208 2.01 6.43 -11.01
C VAL A 208 1.87 7.81 -10.39
N ALA A 209 2.82 8.69 -10.66
CA ALA A 209 2.85 10.06 -10.16
C ALA A 209 2.36 11.05 -11.22
N VAL A 210 1.66 12.08 -10.78
CA VAL A 210 1.27 13.22 -11.61
C VAL A 210 1.99 14.47 -11.08
N PRO A 211 3.05 14.94 -11.75
CA PRO A 211 3.72 16.18 -11.40
C PRO A 211 2.74 17.36 -11.24
N PRO A 212 3.02 18.32 -10.32
CA PRO A 212 4.27 18.45 -9.55
C PRO A 212 4.30 17.65 -8.24
N ASP A 213 3.34 16.77 -7.96
CA ASP A 213 3.32 16.02 -6.71
C ASP A 213 3.89 14.61 -6.87
N ASN A 214 4.69 14.19 -5.88
CA ASN A 214 5.20 12.82 -5.72
C ASN A 214 4.57 12.14 -4.49
N ASP A 215 3.28 12.36 -4.24
CA ASP A 215 2.50 11.84 -3.10
C ASP A 215 2.46 10.31 -3.01
N VAL A 216 2.82 9.63 -4.10
CA VAL A 216 2.95 8.17 -4.19
C VAL A 216 4.36 7.65 -3.87
N ASP A 217 5.33 8.52 -3.58
CA ASP A 217 6.77 8.19 -3.45
C ASP A 217 7.23 7.29 -4.61
N VAL A 218 7.13 7.79 -5.84
CA VAL A 218 7.30 7.03 -7.10
C VAL A 218 8.58 6.21 -7.12
N PHE A 219 9.69 6.79 -6.65
CA PHE A 219 11.01 6.16 -6.58
C PHE A 219 11.12 5.01 -5.57
N ALA A 220 10.12 4.78 -4.71
CA ALA A 220 10.12 3.68 -3.73
C ALA A 220 9.60 2.34 -4.28
N ASN A 221 9.22 2.29 -5.56
CA ASN A 221 8.46 1.21 -6.19
C ASN A 221 9.31 0.42 -7.20
N ASP A 222 8.93 -0.84 -7.45
CA ASP A 222 9.63 -1.65 -8.45
C ASP A 222 9.48 -1.02 -9.85
N ILE A 223 8.30 -0.46 -10.15
CA ILE A 223 8.06 0.45 -11.29
C ILE A 223 7.52 1.78 -10.74
N GLY A 224 8.14 2.87 -11.16
CA GLY A 224 7.63 4.23 -11.02
C GLY A 224 7.30 4.80 -12.40
N LEU A 225 6.09 5.32 -12.57
CA LEU A 225 5.66 5.98 -13.80
C LEU A 225 5.40 7.45 -13.49
N ILE A 226 6.09 8.36 -14.18
CA ILE A 226 5.93 9.81 -13.99
C ILE A 226 5.22 10.35 -15.22
N ALA A 227 3.97 10.82 -15.05
CA ALA A 227 3.16 11.32 -16.15
C ALA A 227 3.81 12.54 -16.81
N ILE A 228 3.88 12.53 -18.15
CA ILE A 228 4.37 13.65 -18.94
C ILE A 228 3.21 14.31 -19.68
N GLU A 229 3.10 15.61 -19.46
CA GLU A 229 2.12 16.48 -20.07
C GLU A 229 2.74 17.26 -21.23
N GLU A 230 2.06 17.29 -22.37
CA GLU A 230 2.34 18.26 -23.44
C GLU A 230 1.04 18.90 -23.89
N LYS A 231 0.98 20.24 -23.87
CA LYS A 231 -0.19 21.03 -24.32
C LYS A 231 -1.51 20.58 -23.68
N GLY A 232 -1.53 20.35 -22.36
CA GLY A 232 -2.76 19.96 -21.65
C GLY A 232 -3.11 18.48 -21.75
N LYS A 233 -2.27 17.64 -22.35
CA LYS A 233 -2.58 16.23 -22.65
C LYS A 233 -1.49 15.29 -22.16
N LEU A 234 -1.92 14.13 -21.65
CA LEU A 234 -1.01 13.04 -21.32
C LEU A 234 -0.46 12.46 -22.62
N VAL A 235 0.87 12.51 -22.78
CA VAL A 235 1.55 11.93 -23.94
C VAL A 235 2.23 10.60 -23.62
N GLY A 236 2.67 10.40 -22.38
CA GLY A 236 3.37 9.19 -21.94
C GLY A 236 3.94 9.34 -20.55
N PHE A 237 4.97 8.53 -20.25
CA PHE A 237 5.56 8.45 -18.91
C PHE A 237 7.07 8.35 -18.98
N ASN A 238 7.76 9.06 -18.10
CA ASN A 238 9.12 8.65 -17.73
C ASN A 238 9.03 7.41 -16.85
N LEU A 239 9.85 6.41 -17.16
CA LEU A 239 9.87 5.10 -16.55
C LEU A 239 11.05 4.98 -15.58
N CYS A 240 10.72 4.70 -14.32
CA CYS A 240 11.68 4.39 -13.25
C CYS A 240 11.57 2.92 -12.84
N VAL A 241 12.70 2.26 -12.57
CA VAL A 241 12.74 0.85 -12.17
C VAL A 241 13.65 0.57 -10.99
N GLY A 242 13.28 -0.41 -10.16
CA GLY A 242 14.16 -0.94 -9.11
C GLY A 242 14.12 -0.23 -7.77
N GLY A 243 13.03 0.45 -7.40
CA GLY A 243 12.87 1.00 -6.06
C GLY A 243 12.50 -0.06 -5.00
N GLY A 244 12.91 0.15 -3.76
CA GLY A 244 12.43 -0.67 -2.65
C GLY A 244 13.10 -0.44 -1.31
N MET A 245 12.27 -0.27 -0.27
CA MET A 245 12.69 0.12 1.07
C MET A 245 13.25 -1.00 1.96
N GLY A 246 12.82 -2.26 1.77
CA GLY A 246 13.08 -3.32 2.75
C GLY A 246 14.56 -3.71 2.86
N MET A 247 15.06 -3.85 4.09
CA MET A 247 16.39 -4.35 4.42
C MET A 247 16.34 -5.24 5.68
N THR A 248 17.47 -5.85 6.03
CA THR A 248 17.64 -6.66 7.25
C THR A 248 18.84 -6.15 8.04
N PHE A 249 18.67 -5.93 9.34
CA PHE A 249 19.79 -5.50 10.19
C PHE A 249 20.91 -6.53 10.19
N GLY A 250 22.16 -6.07 10.10
CA GLY A 250 23.34 -6.93 10.08
C GLY A 250 23.57 -7.67 8.75
N MET A 251 22.79 -7.39 7.70
CA MET A 251 22.96 -7.98 6.37
C MET A 251 23.21 -6.88 5.35
N GLU A 252 24.48 -6.59 5.07
CA GLU A 252 24.93 -5.50 4.21
C GLU A 252 24.47 -5.65 2.75
N ASN A 253 24.26 -6.89 2.28
CA ASN A 253 23.68 -7.18 0.97
C ASN A 253 22.17 -6.90 0.90
N THR A 254 21.56 -6.31 1.93
CA THR A 254 20.18 -5.82 1.91
C THR A 254 20.11 -4.35 2.27
N TYR A 255 19.56 -3.52 1.39
CA TYR A 255 19.62 -2.06 1.51
C TYR A 255 18.43 -1.38 0.86
N PRO A 256 17.92 -0.23 1.37
CA PRO A 256 16.95 0.56 0.63
C PRO A 256 17.56 1.10 -0.67
N ARG A 257 16.75 1.18 -1.73
CA ARG A 257 17.17 1.69 -3.05
C ARG A 257 16.06 2.54 -3.65
N LEU A 258 16.42 3.64 -4.31
CA LEU A 258 15.51 4.40 -5.17
C LEU A 258 15.44 3.76 -6.55
N ALA A 259 14.31 3.91 -7.23
CA ALA A 259 14.18 3.51 -8.62
C ALA A 259 15.06 4.40 -9.50
N SER A 260 15.67 3.80 -10.53
CA SER A 260 16.47 4.49 -11.53
C SER A 260 15.60 4.84 -12.72
N GLU A 261 15.65 6.07 -13.19
CA GLU A 261 14.96 6.49 -14.41
C GLU A 261 15.71 5.97 -15.64
N ILE A 262 15.01 5.31 -16.57
CA ILE A 262 15.62 4.58 -17.70
C ILE A 262 15.19 5.07 -19.08
N GLY A 263 14.21 5.97 -19.14
CA GLY A 263 13.74 6.60 -20.38
C GLY A 263 12.25 6.90 -20.36
N TYR A 264 11.72 7.28 -21.52
CA TYR A 264 10.33 7.62 -21.76
C TYR A 264 9.62 6.54 -22.59
N VAL A 265 8.33 6.34 -22.29
CA VAL A 265 7.43 5.45 -23.03
C VAL A 265 6.12 6.17 -23.32
N ALA A 266 5.70 6.16 -24.59
CA ALA A 266 4.40 6.68 -25.00
C ALA A 266 3.23 5.94 -24.31
N LYS A 267 2.14 6.66 -24.02
CA LYS A 267 1.06 6.13 -23.17
C LYS A 267 0.36 4.88 -23.71
N ASP A 268 0.34 4.69 -25.03
CA ASP A 268 -0.25 3.53 -25.70
C ASP A 268 0.60 2.25 -25.53
N ARG A 269 1.89 2.40 -25.22
CA ARG A 269 2.85 1.29 -25.06
C ARG A 269 3.13 0.91 -23.61
N ILE A 270 2.64 1.71 -22.66
CA ILE A 270 3.03 1.60 -21.26
C ILE A 270 2.60 0.30 -20.58
N VAL A 271 1.40 -0.22 -20.90
CA VAL A 271 0.92 -1.49 -20.32
C VAL A 271 1.82 -2.65 -20.76
N LYS A 272 2.24 -2.67 -22.03
CA LYS A 272 3.19 -3.65 -22.56
C LYS A 272 4.55 -3.55 -21.86
N ALA A 273 5.09 -2.34 -21.71
CA ALA A 273 6.35 -2.14 -20.99
C ALA A 273 6.27 -2.65 -19.55
N VAL A 274 5.18 -2.36 -18.83
CA VAL A 274 4.96 -2.83 -17.47
C VAL A 274 4.90 -4.36 -17.39
N GLU A 275 4.16 -5.00 -18.30
CA GLU A 275 4.08 -6.47 -18.37
C GLU A 275 5.46 -7.10 -18.60
N GLU A 276 6.23 -6.58 -19.54
CA GLU A 276 7.55 -7.12 -19.85
C GLU A 276 8.55 -6.91 -18.70
N ILE A 277 8.49 -5.80 -17.98
CA ILE A 277 9.26 -5.62 -16.73
C ILE A 277 8.90 -6.69 -15.68
N VAL A 278 7.60 -6.96 -15.52
CA VAL A 278 7.11 -7.99 -14.59
C VAL A 278 7.65 -9.37 -14.98
N LYS A 279 7.64 -9.70 -16.29
CA LYS A 279 8.21 -10.95 -16.81
C LYS A 279 9.72 -11.01 -16.67
N ILE A 280 10.45 -9.92 -16.91
CA ILE A 280 11.91 -9.86 -16.66
C ILE A 280 12.20 -10.20 -15.20
N GLN A 281 11.45 -9.61 -14.26
CA GLN A 281 11.61 -9.93 -12.84
C GLN A 281 11.20 -11.36 -12.50
N ARG A 282 10.15 -11.90 -13.15
CA ARG A 282 9.74 -13.31 -12.99
C ARG A 282 10.86 -14.28 -13.37
N ASP A 283 11.53 -14.00 -14.48
CA ASP A 283 12.51 -14.89 -15.12
C ASP A 283 13.89 -14.77 -14.47
N ASN A 284 14.28 -13.57 -14.04
CA ASN A 284 15.66 -13.28 -13.62
C ASN A 284 15.83 -12.99 -12.12
N GLY A 285 14.73 -12.85 -11.36
CA GLY A 285 14.81 -12.55 -9.94
C GLY A 285 15.24 -13.77 -9.11
N ASN A 286 16.01 -13.52 -8.03
CA ASN A 286 16.51 -14.58 -7.16
C ASN A 286 15.36 -15.32 -6.45
N ARG A 287 15.29 -16.65 -6.59
CA ARG A 287 14.28 -17.52 -5.97
C ARG A 287 14.83 -18.42 -4.85
N GLU A 288 16.13 -18.35 -4.60
CA GLU A 288 16.85 -19.07 -3.55
C GLU A 288 16.82 -18.26 -2.25
N ASP A 289 17.25 -17.00 -2.29
CA ASP A 289 17.21 -16.09 -1.16
C ASP A 289 16.14 -15.00 -1.34
N ARG A 290 15.05 -15.16 -0.58
CA ARG A 290 13.93 -14.21 -0.57
C ARG A 290 14.32 -12.80 -0.13
N LYS A 291 15.43 -12.63 0.60
CA LYS A 291 15.95 -11.31 1.00
C LYS A 291 16.55 -10.55 -0.18
N ASN A 292 17.02 -11.27 -1.20
CA ASN A 292 17.60 -10.76 -2.45
C ASN A 292 16.65 -10.90 -3.68
N ALA A 293 15.36 -11.20 -3.45
CA ALA A 293 14.39 -11.55 -4.50
C ALA A 293 13.62 -10.37 -5.12
N ARG A 294 13.87 -9.12 -4.69
CA ARG A 294 13.18 -7.92 -5.24
C ARG A 294 13.90 -7.39 -6.48
N LEU A 295 13.15 -6.71 -7.36
CA LEU A 295 13.68 -6.18 -8.62
C LEU A 295 14.92 -5.30 -8.43
N LYS A 296 14.98 -4.51 -7.35
CA LYS A 296 16.17 -3.71 -7.01
C LYS A 296 17.49 -4.50 -7.05
N TYR A 297 17.51 -5.71 -6.50
CA TYR A 297 18.71 -6.55 -6.46
C TYR A 297 18.96 -7.26 -7.81
N THR A 298 17.91 -7.55 -8.57
CA THR A 298 18.04 -8.05 -9.94
C THR A 298 18.73 -7.00 -10.81
N ILE A 299 18.30 -5.74 -10.71
CA ILE A 299 18.90 -4.61 -11.43
C ILE A 299 20.35 -4.38 -10.97
N ASP A 300 20.61 -4.35 -9.67
CA ASP A 300 21.98 -4.10 -9.19
C ASP A 300 22.93 -5.27 -9.52
N ARG A 301 22.42 -6.50 -9.68
CA ARG A 301 23.21 -7.66 -10.10
C ARG A 301 23.48 -7.69 -11.60
N LEU A 302 22.49 -7.38 -12.44
CA LEU A 302 22.59 -7.52 -13.89
C LEU A 302 22.99 -6.21 -14.61
N GLY A 303 22.84 -5.07 -13.94
CA GLY A 303 23.12 -3.74 -14.48
C GLY A 303 21.90 -3.11 -15.18
N LEU A 304 21.84 -1.78 -15.15
CA LEU A 304 20.77 -1.00 -15.81
C LEU A 304 20.83 -1.12 -17.33
N ASP A 305 22.02 -1.14 -17.93
CA ASP A 305 22.19 -1.25 -19.38
C ASP A 305 21.66 -2.59 -19.91
N TRP A 306 21.97 -3.68 -19.20
CA TRP A 306 21.41 -5.00 -19.51
C TRP A 306 19.89 -4.98 -19.40
N PHE A 307 19.38 -4.42 -18.30
CA PHE A 307 17.94 -4.38 -18.04
C PHE A 307 17.18 -3.60 -19.11
N LYS A 308 17.72 -2.44 -19.52
CA LYS A 308 17.15 -1.62 -20.60
C LYS A 308 17.12 -2.38 -21.93
N LYS A 309 18.24 -3.00 -22.33
CA LYS A 309 18.32 -3.79 -23.58
C LYS A 309 17.35 -4.97 -23.57
N GLU A 310 17.24 -5.69 -22.45
CA GLU A 310 16.30 -6.80 -22.31
C GLU A 310 14.86 -6.32 -22.42
N LEU A 311 14.52 -5.18 -21.79
CA LEU A 311 13.19 -4.59 -21.88
C LEU A 311 12.84 -4.18 -23.31
N GLU A 312 13.73 -3.46 -23.99
CA GLU A 312 13.53 -3.00 -25.38
C GLU A 312 13.37 -4.18 -26.34
N SER A 313 14.17 -5.23 -26.16
CA SER A 313 14.08 -6.49 -26.90
C SER A 313 12.70 -7.15 -26.75
N ARG A 314 12.24 -7.37 -25.51
CA ARG A 314 10.91 -7.97 -25.24
C ARG A 314 9.75 -7.10 -25.70
N CYS A 315 9.89 -5.78 -25.58
CA CYS A 315 8.88 -4.83 -26.01
C CYS A 315 8.80 -4.66 -27.53
N ALA A 316 9.88 -5.00 -28.26
CA ALA A 316 10.06 -4.68 -29.68
C ALA A 316 9.93 -3.17 -29.98
N PHE A 317 10.38 -2.32 -29.03
CA PHE A 317 10.56 -0.88 -29.23
C PHE A 317 11.64 -0.34 -28.29
N ALA A 318 12.34 0.71 -28.71
CA ALA A 318 13.33 1.41 -27.88
C ALA A 318 12.66 2.39 -26.91
N LEU A 319 13.26 2.59 -25.73
CA LEU A 319 12.88 3.68 -24.83
C LEU A 319 13.45 4.99 -25.37
N GLU A 320 12.63 6.03 -25.40
CA GLU A 320 13.09 7.38 -25.75
C GLU A 320 13.86 8.01 -24.57
N PRO A 321 14.63 9.09 -24.80
CA PRO A 321 15.15 9.90 -23.71
C PRO A 321 14.04 10.39 -22.79
N SER A 322 14.30 10.40 -21.49
CA SER A 322 13.39 10.99 -20.51
C SER A 322 13.04 12.43 -20.84
N LYS A 323 11.79 12.80 -20.60
CA LYS A 323 11.29 14.17 -20.77
C LYS A 323 11.38 14.95 -19.47
N GLU A 324 11.35 16.28 -19.54
CA GLU A 324 11.45 17.13 -18.35
C GLU A 324 10.19 17.02 -17.47
N TYR A 325 10.40 17.08 -16.15
CA TYR A 325 9.36 17.16 -15.13
C TYR A 325 9.94 17.81 -13.87
N GLU A 326 9.08 18.28 -12.97
CA GLU A 326 9.47 18.81 -11.67
C GLU A 326 8.54 18.27 -10.60
N PHE A 327 9.11 17.89 -9.44
CA PHE A 327 8.34 17.62 -8.24
C PHE A 327 8.60 18.69 -7.19
N SER A 328 7.55 19.13 -6.50
CA SER A 328 7.62 20.14 -5.43
C SER A 328 7.37 19.56 -4.03
N THR A 329 6.68 18.41 -3.93
CA THR A 329 6.37 17.77 -2.64
C THR A 329 6.11 16.27 -2.79
N ASN A 330 6.22 15.51 -1.70
CA ASN A 330 5.65 14.16 -1.60
C ASN A 330 4.52 14.04 -0.55
N GLY A 331 4.09 15.17 0.02
CA GLY A 331 2.97 15.26 0.97
C GLY A 331 1.61 15.41 0.29
N ASP A 332 0.55 15.31 1.10
CA ASP A 332 -0.81 15.62 0.65
C ASP A 332 -1.11 17.13 0.80
N THR A 333 -2.02 17.67 -0.01
CA THR A 333 -2.58 19.02 0.18
C THR A 333 -3.89 18.91 0.97
N PHE A 334 -3.95 19.53 2.15
CA PHE A 334 -5.07 19.41 3.10
C PHE A 334 -6.15 20.48 2.89
N GLY A 335 -7.39 20.17 3.27
CA GLY A 335 -8.51 21.10 3.16
C GLY A 335 -9.22 21.03 1.80
N TRP A 336 -10.05 22.05 1.54
CA TRP A 336 -10.84 22.15 0.31
C TRP A 336 -10.03 22.70 -0.86
N MET A 337 -10.07 21.98 -1.97
CA MET A 337 -9.53 22.42 -3.25
C MET A 337 -10.62 22.28 -4.32
N GLN A 338 -10.75 23.27 -5.19
CA GLN A 338 -11.61 23.16 -6.36
C GLN A 338 -10.82 22.51 -7.50
N GLY A 339 -11.39 21.48 -8.12
CA GLY A 339 -10.82 20.83 -9.28
C GLY A 339 -11.26 21.48 -10.60
N THR A 340 -10.61 21.07 -11.69
CA THR A 340 -10.87 21.58 -13.05
C THR A 340 -12.29 21.29 -13.55
N ASN A 341 -12.98 20.31 -12.97
CA ASN A 341 -14.36 19.95 -13.26
C ASN A 341 -15.40 20.74 -12.43
N GLN A 342 -15.01 21.85 -11.78
CA GLN A 342 -15.83 22.66 -10.87
C GLN A 342 -16.35 21.90 -9.63
N LYS A 343 -15.90 20.67 -9.40
CA LYS A 343 -16.18 19.93 -8.16
C LYS A 343 -15.10 20.23 -7.12
N TRP A 344 -15.45 19.97 -5.86
CA TRP A 344 -14.59 20.21 -4.72
C TRP A 344 -14.04 18.90 -4.15
N PHE A 345 -12.83 18.98 -3.61
CA PHE A 345 -12.12 17.86 -3.00
C PHE A 345 -11.67 18.29 -1.60
N LEU A 346 -12.06 17.54 -0.57
CA LEU A 346 -11.64 17.77 0.81
C LEU A 346 -10.66 16.69 1.24
N THR A 347 -9.38 17.06 1.40
CA THR A 347 -8.40 16.15 1.99
C THR A 347 -8.43 16.25 3.52
N LEU A 348 -8.70 15.12 4.16
CA LEU A 348 -8.73 14.95 5.61
C LEU A 348 -7.44 14.33 6.11
N PHE A 349 -6.83 14.97 7.11
CA PHE A 349 -5.76 14.34 7.88
C PHE A 349 -6.31 13.18 8.73
N VAL A 350 -5.69 12.01 8.61
CA VAL A 350 -6.02 10.81 9.37
C VAL A 350 -4.75 10.33 10.07
N GLU A 351 -4.60 10.67 11.36
CA GLU A 351 -3.39 10.33 12.12
C GLU A 351 -3.13 8.82 12.13
N GLY A 352 -1.95 8.44 11.62
CA GLY A 352 -1.57 7.04 11.44
C GLY A 352 -2.53 6.26 10.55
N GLY A 353 -3.31 6.89 9.66
CA GLY A 353 -4.29 6.23 8.81
C GLY A 353 -5.35 5.40 9.53
N ARG A 354 -5.59 5.64 10.83
CA ARG A 354 -6.51 4.85 11.63
C ARG A 354 -7.88 5.52 11.67
N VAL A 355 -8.83 4.97 10.91
CA VAL A 355 -10.24 5.37 10.97
C VAL A 355 -10.93 4.59 12.08
N ARG A 356 -11.28 5.30 13.15
CA ARG A 356 -11.95 4.79 14.34
C ARG A 356 -12.74 5.89 15.02
N ASP A 357 -13.61 5.48 15.94
CA ASP A 357 -14.21 6.39 16.91
C ASP A 357 -13.54 6.24 18.27
N THR A 358 -13.46 7.35 19.00
CA THR A 358 -13.10 7.46 20.41
C THR A 358 -14.17 8.30 21.11
N PRO A 359 -14.18 8.39 22.46
CA PRO A 359 -15.13 9.24 23.17
C PRO A 359 -15.09 10.72 22.76
N THR A 360 -13.95 11.20 22.26
CA THR A 360 -13.71 12.61 21.92
C THR A 360 -13.52 12.89 20.44
N PHE A 361 -13.45 11.86 19.59
CA PHE A 361 -13.17 11.97 18.15
C PHE A 361 -13.88 10.86 17.38
N LYS A 362 -14.83 11.19 16.50
CA LYS A 362 -15.70 10.19 15.85
C LYS A 362 -15.55 10.17 14.32
N LEU A 363 -14.33 9.91 13.84
CA LEU A 363 -14.02 9.92 12.40
C LEU A 363 -14.78 8.85 11.61
N LYS A 364 -14.91 7.65 12.17
CA LYS A 364 -15.57 6.55 11.46
C LYS A 364 -17.06 6.85 11.29
N SER A 365 -17.72 7.30 12.36
CA SER A 365 -19.12 7.75 12.31
C SER A 365 -19.31 8.91 11.33
N ALA A 366 -18.44 9.93 11.36
CA ALA A 366 -18.54 11.07 10.44
C ALA A 366 -18.47 10.64 8.97
N LEU A 367 -17.49 9.79 8.63
CA LEU A 367 -17.30 9.30 7.26
C LEU A 367 -18.45 8.39 6.82
N ARG A 368 -19.02 7.59 7.73
CA ARG A 368 -20.24 6.80 7.47
C ARG A 368 -21.43 7.71 7.15
N GLU A 369 -21.67 8.76 7.94
CA GLU A 369 -22.77 9.70 7.69
C GLU A 369 -22.60 10.45 6.36
N ILE A 370 -21.38 10.88 6.03
CA ILE A 370 -21.08 11.49 4.73
C ILE A 370 -21.36 10.49 3.60
N ALA A 371 -20.88 9.25 3.72
CA ALA A 371 -21.03 8.23 2.68
C ALA A 371 -22.50 7.84 2.38
N LYS A 372 -23.46 8.12 3.27
CA LYS A 372 -24.88 7.84 3.04
C LYS A 372 -25.52 8.73 1.97
N TYR A 373 -25.01 9.93 1.74
CA TYR A 373 -25.58 10.88 0.78
C TYR A 373 -24.56 11.45 -0.23
N HIS A 374 -23.27 11.23 0.00
CA HIS A 374 -22.23 11.62 -0.94
C HIS A 374 -22.38 10.84 -2.26
N ASP A 375 -22.31 11.56 -3.38
CA ASP A 375 -22.46 11.03 -4.74
C ASP A 375 -21.12 11.02 -5.53
N GLY A 376 -20.05 11.54 -4.93
CA GLY A 376 -18.71 11.52 -5.49
C GLY A 376 -17.93 10.25 -5.12
N ASP A 377 -16.67 10.43 -4.71
CA ASP A 377 -15.77 9.34 -4.34
C ASP A 377 -15.00 9.61 -3.04
N PHE A 378 -14.40 8.55 -2.49
CA PHE A 378 -13.37 8.62 -1.48
C PHE A 378 -12.04 8.18 -2.08
N ARG A 379 -10.94 8.87 -1.78
CA ARG A 379 -9.61 8.54 -2.30
C ARG A 379 -8.61 8.36 -1.17
N LEU A 380 -8.08 7.15 -1.04
CA LEU A 380 -7.05 6.82 -0.08
C LEU A 380 -5.71 7.33 -0.60
N THR A 381 -4.96 8.11 0.19
CA THR A 381 -3.67 8.68 -0.25
C THR A 381 -2.50 7.74 0.06
N GLY A 382 -1.37 7.95 -0.63
CA GLY A 382 -0.11 7.27 -0.35
C GLY A 382 0.45 7.60 1.05
N ASN A 383 -0.04 8.67 1.67
CA ASN A 383 0.34 9.19 2.98
C ASN A 383 -0.64 8.81 4.10
N GLN A 384 -1.52 7.84 3.83
CA GLN A 384 -2.49 7.29 4.80
C GLN A 384 -3.66 8.23 5.15
N ASN A 385 -3.91 9.25 4.34
CA ASN A 385 -5.04 10.17 4.51
C ASN A 385 -6.20 9.80 3.58
N LEU A 386 -7.25 10.62 3.62
CA LEU A 386 -8.47 10.41 2.85
C LEU A 386 -8.91 11.70 2.16
N VAL A 387 -9.22 11.62 0.88
CA VAL A 387 -9.88 12.70 0.13
C VAL A 387 -11.36 12.36 -0.02
N ILE A 388 -12.25 13.28 0.33
CA ILE A 388 -13.67 13.26 -0.08
C ILE A 388 -13.74 14.04 -1.39
N GLY A 389 -13.82 13.32 -2.50
CA GLY A 389 -13.69 13.88 -3.83
C GLY A 389 -15.01 14.07 -4.54
N ASN A 390 -14.99 14.90 -5.59
CA ASN A 390 -16.13 15.18 -6.47
C ASN A 390 -17.36 15.76 -5.76
N VAL A 391 -17.15 16.58 -4.73
CA VAL A 391 -18.21 17.22 -3.95
C VAL A 391 -18.80 18.40 -4.72
N GLY A 392 -20.13 18.46 -4.86
CA GLY A 392 -20.82 19.66 -5.35
C GLY A 392 -20.74 20.81 -4.34
N GLU A 393 -20.61 22.06 -4.80
CA GLU A 393 -20.40 23.22 -3.94
C GLU A 393 -21.42 23.36 -2.79
N LEU A 394 -22.70 23.10 -3.08
CA LEU A 394 -23.80 23.15 -2.11
C LEU A 394 -23.64 22.10 -0.97
N ASN A 395 -22.88 21.03 -1.19
CA ASN A 395 -22.68 19.96 -0.21
C ASN A 395 -21.50 20.21 0.74
N LYS A 396 -20.65 21.22 0.49
CA LYS A 396 -19.48 21.54 1.33
C LYS A 396 -19.89 21.81 2.78
N GLY A 397 -20.86 22.70 2.97
CA GLY A 397 -21.34 23.09 4.31
C GLY A 397 -21.90 21.92 5.11
N LYS A 398 -22.60 20.99 4.45
CA LYS A 398 -23.14 19.78 5.09
C LYS A 398 -22.03 18.84 5.54
N ILE A 399 -21.01 18.60 4.69
CA ILE A 399 -19.85 17.79 5.05
C ILE A 399 -19.11 18.41 6.24
N GLU A 400 -18.88 19.72 6.21
CA GLU A 400 -18.23 20.42 7.32
C GLU A 400 -19.03 20.34 8.62
N SER A 401 -20.36 20.46 8.56
CA SER A 401 -21.24 20.30 9.74
C SER A 401 -21.06 18.93 10.39
N ILE A 402 -21.11 17.86 9.58
CA ILE A 402 -20.94 16.49 10.08
C ILE A 402 -19.55 16.31 10.70
N LEU A 403 -18.49 16.83 10.07
CA LEU A 403 -17.14 16.76 10.62
C LEU A 403 -17.00 17.55 11.93
N LYS A 404 -17.67 18.70 12.07
CA LYS A 404 -17.68 19.50 13.31
C LYS A 404 -18.45 18.82 14.43
N GLU A 405 -19.66 18.34 14.16
CA GLU A 405 -20.51 17.60 15.10
C GLU A 405 -19.83 16.35 15.66
N ASN A 406 -18.99 15.70 14.85
CA ASN A 406 -18.22 14.51 15.23
C ASN A 406 -16.81 14.82 15.76
N LYS A 407 -16.48 16.10 16.00
CA LYS A 407 -15.18 16.57 16.52
C LYS A 407 -13.97 16.18 15.65
N VAL A 408 -14.18 16.03 14.34
CA VAL A 408 -13.15 15.66 13.37
C VAL A 408 -12.47 16.90 12.76
N TYR A 409 -13.21 18.00 12.60
CA TYR A 409 -12.70 19.19 11.89
C TYR A 409 -11.43 19.79 12.51
N SER A 410 -11.20 19.58 13.80
CA SER A 410 -9.99 20.01 14.52
C SER A 410 -8.70 19.39 13.96
N THR A 411 -8.74 18.26 13.27
CA THR A 411 -7.55 17.65 12.66
C THR A 411 -6.96 18.49 11.53
N GLN A 412 -7.74 19.40 10.95
CA GLN A 412 -7.24 20.38 9.99
C GLN A 412 -6.29 21.41 10.62
N GLN A 413 -6.31 21.57 11.95
CA GLN A 413 -5.44 22.48 12.71
C GLN A 413 -4.12 21.82 13.16
N ALA A 414 -3.86 20.57 12.76
CA ALA A 414 -2.57 19.91 13.05
C ALA A 414 -1.39 20.67 12.41
N THR A 415 -0.23 20.63 13.08
CA THR A 415 1.04 21.20 12.61
C THR A 415 1.45 20.61 11.27
N ALA A 416 2.30 21.33 10.53
CA ALA A 416 2.82 20.85 9.26
C ALA A 416 3.58 19.53 9.41
N LEU A 417 4.42 19.39 10.45
CA LEU A 417 5.12 18.13 10.74
C LEU A 417 4.16 16.96 10.97
N ARG A 418 3.11 17.13 11.77
CA ARG A 418 2.15 16.06 12.06
C ARG A 418 1.41 15.58 10.81
N LYS A 419 1.03 16.51 9.94
CA LYS A 419 0.40 16.24 8.64
C LYS A 419 1.32 15.48 7.68
N HIS A 420 2.64 15.60 7.85
CA HIS A 420 3.67 14.91 7.06
C HIS A 420 4.25 13.67 7.75
N ALA A 421 3.67 13.27 8.90
CA ALA A 421 4.14 12.14 9.69
C ALA A 421 3.47 10.82 9.26
N ILE A 422 4.26 9.75 9.09
CA ILE A 422 3.76 8.43 8.68
C ILE A 422 4.29 7.34 9.61
N ALA A 423 3.40 6.42 10.02
CA ALA A 423 3.79 5.20 10.72
C ALA A 423 3.22 3.94 10.08
N CYS A 424 3.99 2.84 10.13
CA CYS A 424 3.43 1.51 9.88
C CYS A 424 2.58 1.03 11.08
N ALA A 425 1.67 0.08 10.86
CA ALA A 425 0.83 -0.46 11.93
C ALA A 425 1.63 -1.04 13.11
N SER A 426 2.69 -1.79 12.83
CA SER A 426 3.55 -2.41 13.85
C SER A 426 2.78 -3.27 14.86
N LEU A 427 3.15 -3.20 16.13
CA LEU A 427 2.45 -3.82 17.25
C LEU A 427 0.99 -3.32 17.36
N PRO A 428 0.06 -4.16 17.86
CA PRO A 428 0.32 -5.49 18.41
C PRO A 428 0.24 -6.64 17.39
N LEU A 429 -0.35 -6.41 16.22
CA LEU A 429 -0.70 -7.50 15.29
C LEU A 429 0.39 -7.84 14.26
N CYS A 430 1.40 -7.00 14.06
CA CYS A 430 2.49 -7.32 13.15
C CYS A 430 3.46 -8.33 13.79
N GLY A 431 3.47 -9.56 13.29
CA GLY A 431 4.41 -10.60 13.72
C GLY A 431 5.90 -10.31 13.42
N LEU A 432 6.20 -9.23 12.69
CA LEU A 432 7.58 -8.82 12.34
C LEU A 432 8.07 -7.60 13.14
N ALA A 433 7.22 -6.98 13.95
CA ALA A 433 7.57 -5.74 14.65
C ALA A 433 8.53 -5.98 15.81
N PHE A 434 9.56 -5.13 15.93
CA PHE A 434 10.50 -5.11 17.06
C PHE A 434 10.15 -4.02 18.08
N ALA A 435 9.54 -2.93 17.62
CA ALA A 435 9.15 -1.79 18.42
C ALA A 435 7.78 -1.23 17.97
N GLU A 436 7.23 -0.29 18.72
CA GLU A 436 6.04 0.47 18.31
C GLU A 436 6.27 1.29 17.03
N ALA A 437 5.18 1.70 16.39
CA ALA A 437 5.23 2.76 15.39
C ALA A 437 3.94 3.58 15.42
N GLU A 438 2.83 3.05 14.89
CA GLU A 438 1.53 3.76 14.84
C GLU A 438 1.08 4.25 16.23
N ARG A 439 1.19 3.41 17.26
CA ARG A 439 0.76 3.76 18.63
C ARG A 439 1.64 4.80 19.31
N TYR A 440 2.92 4.89 18.92
CA TYR A 440 3.90 5.76 19.57
C TYR A 440 4.15 7.07 18.83
N LEU A 441 3.99 7.08 17.50
CA LEU A 441 4.28 8.25 16.66
C LEU A 441 3.55 9.53 17.14
N PRO A 442 2.25 9.52 17.54
CA PRO A 442 1.59 10.73 18.03
C PRO A 442 2.31 11.38 19.22
N THR A 443 2.74 10.57 20.20
CA THR A 443 3.50 11.05 21.36
C THR A 443 4.88 11.56 21.01
N LEU A 444 5.55 10.96 20.03
CA LEU A 444 6.82 11.47 19.53
C LEU A 444 6.62 12.82 18.84
N VAL A 445 5.60 12.93 17.99
CA VAL A 445 5.25 14.16 17.28
C VAL A 445 4.88 15.27 18.27
N ASP A 446 4.13 15.00 19.34
CA ASP A 446 3.85 15.99 20.40
C ASP A 446 5.13 16.61 20.98
N LYS A 447 6.19 15.79 21.15
CA LYS A 447 7.48 16.26 21.69
C LYS A 447 8.24 17.10 20.67
N ILE A 448 8.21 16.72 19.39
CA ILE A 448 8.88 17.47 18.33
C ILE A 448 8.13 18.78 18.05
N ASP A 449 6.80 18.77 18.04
CA ASP A 449 5.96 19.96 17.85
C ASP A 449 6.30 21.07 18.85
N ARG A 450 6.53 20.72 20.13
CA ARG A 450 6.98 21.70 21.15
C ARG A 450 8.28 22.38 20.74
N LEU A 451 9.27 21.60 20.29
CA LEU A 451 10.55 22.13 19.83
C LEU A 451 10.35 23.03 18.61
N LEU A 452 9.49 22.64 17.65
CA LEU A 452 9.22 23.48 16.48
C LEU A 452 8.53 24.79 16.86
N ILE A 453 7.55 24.76 17.76
CA ILE A 453 6.85 25.96 18.24
C ILE A 453 7.82 26.91 18.96
N ASP A 454 8.66 26.38 19.86
CA ASP A 454 9.66 27.17 20.59
C ASP A 454 10.65 27.85 19.62
N ASN A 455 10.87 27.27 18.44
CA ASN A 455 11.75 27.78 17.39
C ASN A 455 11.01 28.46 16.22
N LYS A 456 9.68 28.65 16.30
CA LYS A 456 8.83 29.26 15.25
C LYS A 456 8.85 28.51 13.90
N LEU A 457 8.91 27.19 13.94
CA LEU A 457 8.96 26.27 12.78
C LEU A 457 7.70 25.39 12.67
N GLN A 458 6.60 25.74 13.33
CA GLN A 458 5.39 24.90 13.38
C GLN A 458 4.68 24.72 12.02
N ASP A 459 4.94 25.64 11.09
CA ASP A 459 4.37 25.65 9.74
C ASP A 459 5.30 24.99 8.70
N GLU A 460 6.53 24.64 9.10
CA GLU A 460 7.49 23.97 8.22
C GLU A 460 7.13 22.49 8.01
N PRO A 461 6.95 22.04 6.76
CA PRO A 461 6.63 20.65 6.47
C PRO A 461 7.90 19.80 6.59
N ILE A 462 8.02 19.06 7.69
CA ILE A 462 9.13 18.12 7.92
C ILE A 462 8.61 16.69 7.87
N HIS A 463 9.18 15.87 7.00
CA HIS A 463 8.78 14.47 6.86
C HIS A 463 9.34 13.58 7.97
N VAL A 464 8.49 13.22 8.94
CA VAL A 464 8.80 12.23 9.98
C VAL A 464 8.20 10.88 9.62
N ARG A 465 9.03 9.84 9.47
CA ARG A 465 8.54 8.52 9.07
C ARG A 465 9.04 7.42 10.00
N MET A 466 8.13 6.59 10.52
CA MET A 466 8.41 5.58 11.54
C MET A 466 7.97 4.16 11.11
N THR A 467 8.81 3.17 11.39
CA THR A 467 8.50 1.76 11.20
C THR A 467 8.99 0.95 12.40
N GLY A 468 8.27 -0.13 12.76
CA GLY A 468 8.65 -0.97 13.91
C GLY A 468 9.75 -2.00 13.63
N CYS A 469 10.18 -2.16 12.37
CA CYS A 469 11.22 -3.11 11.93
C CYS A 469 11.83 -2.66 10.58
N PRO A 470 12.96 -3.22 10.11
CA PRO A 470 13.69 -2.73 8.93
C PRO A 470 13.03 -3.03 7.57
N ASN A 471 11.83 -3.64 7.55
CA ASN A 471 11.06 -3.86 6.33
C ASN A 471 10.61 -2.56 5.64
N GLY A 472 10.57 -1.43 6.36
CA GLY A 472 10.33 -0.10 5.79
C GLY A 472 8.88 0.15 5.33
N CYS A 473 7.88 -0.41 6.01
CA CYS A 473 6.46 -0.25 5.63
C CYS A 473 5.95 1.20 5.70
N GLY A 474 6.49 2.00 6.63
CA GLY A 474 6.24 3.44 6.73
C GLY A 474 7.16 4.30 5.85
N ARG A 475 7.91 3.68 4.93
CA ARG A 475 8.91 4.34 4.05
C ARG A 475 9.89 5.25 4.81
N PRO A 476 10.45 4.78 5.95
CA PRO A 476 11.27 5.60 6.84
C PRO A 476 12.53 6.14 6.17
N PHE A 477 13.06 5.44 5.15
CA PHE A 477 14.28 5.82 4.44
C PHE A 477 14.12 7.01 3.50
N LEU A 478 12.86 7.41 3.28
CA LEU A 478 12.45 8.58 2.51
C LEU A 478 11.85 9.67 3.43
N GLY A 479 11.99 9.54 4.75
CA GLY A 479 11.67 10.60 5.69
C GLY A 479 12.91 11.44 5.97
N GLU A 480 12.76 12.77 6.02
CA GLU A 480 13.84 13.66 6.45
C GLU A 480 14.34 13.27 7.84
N ILE A 481 13.41 12.84 8.70
CA ILE A 481 13.68 12.16 9.97
C ILE A 481 13.00 10.79 9.96
N GLY A 482 13.82 9.75 9.85
CA GLY A 482 13.38 8.35 9.82
C GLY A 482 13.65 7.61 11.14
N PHE A 483 12.69 6.84 11.62
CA PHE A 483 12.84 5.95 12.77
C PHE A 483 12.57 4.49 12.39
N VAL A 484 13.54 3.61 12.63
CA VAL A 484 13.44 2.17 12.35
C VAL A 484 13.63 1.37 13.63
N GLY A 485 12.56 0.72 14.10
CA GLY A 485 12.56 -0.07 15.33
C GLY A 485 13.57 -1.21 15.30
N ARG A 486 14.35 -1.32 16.37
CA ARG A 486 15.42 -2.32 16.55
C ARG A 486 15.17 -3.26 17.72
N ALA A 487 14.49 -2.77 18.75
CA ALA A 487 14.07 -3.50 19.95
C ALA A 487 12.96 -2.70 20.65
N PRO A 488 12.26 -3.24 21.66
CA PRO A 488 11.25 -2.49 22.40
C PRO A 488 11.80 -1.14 22.90
N GLY A 489 11.14 -0.05 22.51
CA GLY A 489 11.54 1.32 22.85
C GLY A 489 12.83 1.84 22.20
N LYS A 490 13.49 1.07 21.33
CA LYS A 490 14.77 1.44 20.69
C LYS A 490 14.64 1.52 19.17
N TYR A 491 15.16 2.62 18.60
CA TYR A 491 15.10 2.90 17.17
C TYR A 491 16.47 3.30 16.65
N ASN A 492 16.82 2.84 15.45
CA ASN A 492 17.83 3.50 14.64
C ASN A 492 17.21 4.77 14.04
N MET A 493 17.91 5.88 14.12
CA MET A 493 17.50 7.16 13.55
C MET A 493 18.24 7.40 12.23
N TYR A 494 17.52 7.91 11.24
CA TYR A 494 18.03 8.21 9.92
C TYR A 494 17.70 9.66 9.56
N LEU A 495 18.63 10.36 8.91
CA LEU A 495 18.49 11.78 8.58
C LEU A 495 18.84 12.09 7.12
N GLY A 496 18.20 13.12 6.56
CA GLY A 496 18.64 13.75 5.33
C GLY A 496 18.03 13.20 4.04
N ALA A 497 16.87 12.55 4.09
CA ALA A 497 16.12 12.26 2.86
C ALA A 497 15.73 13.58 2.15
N GLY A 498 15.46 13.51 0.85
CA GLY A 498 14.98 14.67 0.09
C GLY A 498 13.48 14.88 0.30
N PHE A 499 13.05 16.14 0.45
CA PHE A 499 11.65 16.52 0.68
C PHE A 499 10.70 15.95 -0.39
N ILE A 500 11.14 15.91 -1.64
CA ILE A 500 10.36 15.38 -2.78
C ILE A 500 10.53 13.86 -3.00
N GLY A 501 11.22 13.15 -2.10
CA GLY A 501 11.41 11.70 -2.17
C GLY A 501 12.46 11.22 -3.18
N ASN A 502 13.36 12.10 -3.64
CA ASN A 502 14.43 11.81 -4.62
C ASN A 502 15.78 11.43 -3.99
N ARG A 503 15.90 11.43 -2.66
CA ARG A 503 17.13 11.11 -1.93
C ARG A 503 16.81 10.29 -0.69
N LEU A 504 17.59 9.23 -0.44
CA LEU A 504 17.50 8.43 0.78
C LEU A 504 18.19 9.16 1.94
N ASN A 505 17.67 8.96 3.15
CA ASN A 505 18.38 9.34 4.37
C ASN A 505 19.52 8.35 4.70
N VAL A 506 20.34 8.72 5.69
CA VAL A 506 21.45 7.90 6.20
C VAL A 506 21.30 7.66 7.70
N CYS A 507 21.71 6.48 8.17
CA CYS A 507 21.67 6.13 9.59
C CYS A 507 22.67 6.97 10.39
N THR A 508 22.23 7.63 11.47
CA THR A 508 23.07 8.56 12.25
C THR A 508 24.05 7.89 13.22
N LYS A 509 23.88 6.58 13.46
CA LYS A 509 24.84 5.72 14.16
C LYS A 509 25.11 4.48 13.33
N LYS A 510 26.36 4.28 12.92
CA LYS A 510 26.84 2.97 12.47
C LYS A 510 27.12 2.09 13.68
#